data_AF-Q6WVJ7-F1
#
_entry.id   AF-Q6WVJ7-F1
#
_cell.length_a   1.000
_cell.length_b   1.000
_cell.length_c   1.000
_cell.angle_alpha   90.00
_cell.angle_beta   90.00
_cell.angle_gamma   90.00
#
_symmetry.space_group_name_H-M   'P 1'
#
loop_
_entity.id
_entity.type
_entity.pdbx_description
1 polymer ?
#
loop_
_entity_poly.entity_id
_entity_poly.type
_entity_poly.pdbx_seq_one_letter_code
_entity_poly.pdbx_strand_id
1 'polypeptide(L)'
;MANKVALLTLLAVAVAVSGYGKGGKIRLCAKHCTTISPVCGSDGKTYDSRCHLENAACGGVSVTFHHAGPCPPPKRCPGICPAVYAPVCGTNGKTYSNLCQLENDRTCNGAFVSKKHDGRCGCNPNVACPEIYAPVCGSDGKTYDNDCYFQAAVCKNPDLKKVRDGNCDCTPLIGCPKNYRPVCGSDGVTYNNDCFFKVAQCKNPALVKVSDTRCECNHVCTEEYYPVCGSNGVTYSNICLLNNAACLDSSIYKVSDGICGRKTVPIKKGY
;
A
#
# COMPACT_ATOMS: atom_id res chain seq x y z
N MET A 1 -65.81 -69.60 -8.18
CA MET A 1 -66.22 -68.32 -7.57
C MET A 1 -65.02 -67.39 -7.59
N ALA A 2 -65.18 -66.18 -8.15
CA ALA A 2 -64.41 -64.91 -7.99
C ALA A 2 -62.87 -64.97 -7.75
N ASN A 3 -61.98 -64.12 -8.28
CA ASN A 3 -62.06 -62.80 -8.90
C ASN A 3 -60.64 -62.44 -9.45
N LYS A 4 -60.58 -61.72 -10.58
CA LYS A 4 -59.79 -60.48 -10.90
C LYS A 4 -58.61 -60.11 -9.95
N VAL A 5 -57.43 -59.59 -10.34
CA VAL A 5 -57.00 -58.73 -11.48
C VAL A 5 -55.48 -58.42 -11.36
N ALA A 6 -54.81 -58.23 -12.51
CA ALA A 6 -53.66 -57.35 -12.90
C ALA A 6 -52.50 -57.02 -11.93
N LEU A 7 -51.20 -57.16 -12.28
CA LEU A 7 -50.32 -56.50 -13.28
C LEU A 7 -49.52 -55.30 -12.70
N LEU A 8 -48.23 -55.18 -13.09
CA LEU A 8 -47.28 -54.03 -13.00
C LEU A 8 -46.52 -53.91 -11.65
N THR A 9 -45.21 -53.63 -11.54
CA THR A 9 -44.25 -52.99 -12.47
C THR A 9 -42.81 -53.15 -11.95
N LEU A 10 -41.87 -53.11 -12.90
CA LEU A 10 -40.42 -52.86 -12.80
C LEU A 10 -39.94 -52.12 -11.52
N LEU A 11 -38.93 -52.67 -10.84
CA LEU A 11 -38.10 -51.92 -9.90
C LEU A 11 -36.66 -51.83 -10.41
N ALA A 12 -36.30 -50.59 -10.75
CA ALA A 12 -34.97 -50.15 -11.13
C ALA A 12 -33.98 -50.28 -9.96
N VAL A 13 -32.74 -50.61 -10.33
CA VAL A 13 -31.58 -50.73 -9.45
C VAL A 13 -31.28 -49.37 -8.81
N ALA A 14 -31.50 -49.24 -7.50
CA ALA A 14 -30.96 -48.16 -6.68
C ALA A 14 -29.80 -48.71 -5.85
N VAL A 15 -28.57 -48.34 -6.20
CA VAL A 15 -27.38 -48.62 -5.38
C VAL A 15 -27.44 -47.74 -4.14
N ALA A 16 -27.94 -48.28 -3.02
CA ALA A 16 -27.94 -47.61 -1.73
C ALA A 16 -26.55 -47.75 -1.07
N VAL A 17 -25.88 -46.62 -0.80
CA VAL A 17 -24.66 -46.61 0.03
C VAL A 17 -25.09 -46.51 1.49
N SER A 18 -24.97 -47.62 2.22
CA SER A 18 -25.36 -47.73 3.63
C SER A 18 -24.27 -47.22 4.57
N GLY A 19 -24.59 -46.26 5.45
CA GLY A 19 -23.74 -45.81 6.54
C GLY A 19 -24.19 -46.36 7.90
N TYR A 20 -23.25 -46.84 8.73
CA TYR A 20 -23.52 -47.35 10.08
C TYR A 20 -23.41 -46.22 11.11
N GLY A 21 -24.54 -45.79 11.69
CA GLY A 21 -24.55 -44.86 12.83
C GLY A 21 -24.28 -45.58 14.16
N LYS A 22 -23.68 -44.88 15.14
CA LYS A 22 -23.56 -45.36 16.54
C LYS A 22 -24.98 -45.66 17.06
N GLY A 23 -25.29 -46.95 17.25
CA GLY A 23 -26.61 -47.43 17.68
C GLY A 23 -27.28 -48.45 16.75
N GLY A 24 -26.60 -48.95 15.71
CA GLY A 24 -27.07 -50.13 14.95
C GLY A 24 -28.30 -49.93 14.07
N LYS A 25 -28.73 -48.68 13.82
CA LYS A 25 -29.81 -48.36 12.87
C LYS A 25 -29.21 -47.91 11.54
N ILE A 26 -29.63 -48.54 10.45
CA ILE A 26 -29.31 -48.12 9.08
C ILE A 26 -29.86 -46.71 8.87
N ARG A 27 -28.98 -45.74 8.61
CA ARG A 27 -29.39 -44.39 8.20
C ARG A 27 -29.36 -44.32 6.67
N LEU A 28 -30.51 -44.04 6.06
CA LEU A 28 -30.54 -43.64 4.65
C LEU A 28 -30.00 -42.22 4.53
N CYS A 29 -28.87 -42.09 3.84
CA CYS A 29 -28.14 -40.83 3.70
C CYS A 29 -28.50 -40.04 2.43
N ALA A 30 -29.35 -40.60 1.58
CA ALA A 30 -29.73 -39.97 0.31
C ALA A 30 -31.04 -39.19 0.47
N LYS A 31 -30.97 -37.97 1.00
CA LYS A 31 -32.09 -37.02 0.90
C LYS A 31 -32.14 -36.43 -0.50
N HIS A 32 -33.34 -36.27 -1.07
CA HIS A 32 -33.51 -35.56 -2.33
C HIS A 32 -33.35 -34.05 -2.09
N CYS A 33 -32.29 -33.45 -2.63
CA CYS A 33 -31.99 -32.04 -2.44
C CYS A 33 -32.40 -31.24 -3.68
N THR A 34 -33.36 -30.32 -3.54
CA THR A 34 -33.87 -29.49 -4.65
C THR A 34 -33.31 -28.07 -4.65
N THR A 35 -32.93 -27.56 -3.48
CA THR A 35 -32.44 -26.19 -3.32
C THR A 35 -30.94 -26.13 -3.55
N ILE A 36 -30.52 -25.22 -4.45
CA ILE A 36 -29.13 -24.83 -4.66
C ILE A 36 -28.87 -23.53 -3.91
N SER A 37 -28.09 -23.60 -2.85
CA SER A 37 -27.69 -22.47 -2.00
C SER A 37 -26.33 -22.83 -1.40
N PRO A 38 -25.22 -22.51 -2.09
CA PRO A 38 -23.90 -23.03 -1.77
C PRO A 38 -23.47 -22.81 -0.31
N VAL A 39 -22.77 -23.80 0.24
CA VAL A 39 -22.19 -23.73 1.59
C VAL A 39 -20.75 -24.25 1.58
N CYS A 40 -19.92 -23.73 2.49
CA CYS A 40 -18.56 -24.19 2.68
C CYS A 40 -18.53 -25.27 3.78
N GLY A 41 -17.92 -26.42 3.48
CA GLY A 41 -17.63 -27.48 4.44
C GLY A 41 -16.32 -27.23 5.20
N SER A 42 -16.18 -27.84 6.37
CA SER A 42 -14.95 -27.83 7.19
C SER A 42 -13.76 -28.52 6.51
N ASP A 43 -14.04 -29.28 5.44
CA ASP A 43 -13.08 -29.92 4.56
C ASP A 43 -12.58 -28.99 3.43
N GLY A 44 -13.02 -27.72 3.43
CA GLY A 44 -12.67 -26.74 2.41
C GLY A 44 -13.35 -26.94 1.06
N LYS A 45 -14.34 -27.85 0.96
CA LYS A 45 -15.13 -28.06 -0.27
C LYS A 45 -16.42 -27.25 -0.24
N THR A 46 -16.78 -26.70 -1.39
CA THR A 46 -18.08 -26.07 -1.60
C THR A 46 -19.11 -27.16 -1.94
N TYR A 47 -20.22 -27.18 -1.21
CA TYR A 47 -21.36 -28.07 -1.46
C TYR A 47 -22.52 -27.25 -2.02
N ASP A 48 -23.28 -27.82 -2.95
CA ASP A 48 -24.39 -27.14 -3.66
C ASP A 48 -25.47 -26.62 -2.72
N SER A 49 -25.68 -27.30 -1.57
CA SER A 49 -26.45 -26.76 -0.46
C SER A 49 -26.18 -27.48 0.86
N ARG A 50 -26.76 -26.96 1.95
CA ARG A 50 -26.71 -27.60 3.27
C ARG A 50 -27.19 -29.05 3.25
N CYS A 51 -28.21 -29.36 2.44
CA CYS A 51 -28.72 -30.72 2.24
C CYS A 51 -27.65 -31.65 1.65
N HIS A 52 -26.92 -31.18 0.63
CA HIS A 52 -25.83 -31.93 0.00
C HIS A 52 -24.65 -32.17 0.96
N LEU A 53 -24.30 -31.18 1.80
CA LEU A 53 -23.29 -31.34 2.85
C LEU A 53 -23.69 -32.40 3.89
N GLU A 54 -24.95 -32.41 4.31
CA GLU A 54 -25.47 -33.41 5.27
C GLU A 54 -25.51 -34.82 4.70
N ASN A 55 -25.85 -34.96 3.41
CA ASN A 55 -25.79 -36.25 2.72
C ASN A 55 -24.35 -36.78 2.67
N ALA A 56 -23.37 -35.92 2.39
CA ALA A 56 -21.95 -36.28 2.40
C ALA A 56 -21.48 -36.70 3.81
N ALA A 57 -21.84 -35.92 4.83
CA ALA A 57 -21.53 -36.25 6.22
C ALA A 57 -22.15 -37.59 6.66
N CYS A 58 -23.39 -37.86 6.25
CA CYS A 58 -24.06 -39.12 6.53
C CYS A 58 -23.40 -40.30 5.78
N GLY A 59 -22.95 -40.08 4.54
CA GLY A 59 -22.24 -41.06 3.72
C GLY A 59 -20.82 -41.39 4.17
N GLY A 60 -20.38 -40.85 5.31
CA GLY A 60 -19.10 -41.16 5.93
C GLY A 60 -17.98 -40.14 5.66
N VAL A 61 -18.27 -39.03 4.96
CA VAL A 61 -17.31 -37.93 4.84
C VAL A 61 -17.25 -37.19 6.19
N SER A 62 -16.07 -37.06 6.78
CA SER A 62 -15.88 -36.27 8.01
C SER A 62 -15.89 -34.77 7.69
N VAL A 63 -17.09 -34.21 7.51
CA VAL A 63 -17.30 -32.80 7.16
C VAL A 63 -18.41 -32.19 8.03
N THR A 64 -18.19 -30.96 8.49
CA THR A 64 -19.22 -30.12 9.13
C THR A 64 -19.40 -28.84 8.33
N PHE A 65 -20.48 -28.10 8.60
CA PHE A 65 -20.66 -26.79 7.99
C PHE A 65 -19.70 -25.78 8.59
N HIS A 66 -19.04 -25.03 7.71
CA HIS A 66 -18.16 -23.93 8.10
C HIS A 66 -18.87 -22.58 7.98
N HIS A 67 -19.31 -22.18 6.78
CA HIS A 67 -20.07 -20.94 6.56
C HIS A 67 -21.01 -21.03 5.34
N ALA A 68 -21.97 -20.09 5.25
CA ALA A 68 -22.83 -19.95 4.08
C ALA A 68 -22.06 -19.33 2.91
N GLY A 69 -22.44 -19.68 1.67
CA GLY A 69 -21.70 -19.30 0.47
C GLY A 69 -20.56 -20.27 0.13
N PRO A 70 -19.98 -20.15 -1.08
CA PRO A 70 -18.89 -21.00 -1.53
C PRO A 70 -17.65 -20.84 -0.66
N CYS A 71 -16.87 -21.91 -0.48
CA CYS A 71 -15.56 -21.79 0.15
C CYS A 71 -14.69 -20.80 -0.62
N PRO A 72 -13.84 -20.02 0.07
CA PRO A 72 -12.79 -19.25 -0.59
C PRO A 72 -11.99 -20.18 -1.51
N PRO A 73 -11.58 -19.73 -2.70
CA PRO A 73 -10.71 -20.54 -3.55
C PRO A 73 -9.48 -20.97 -2.75
N PRO A 74 -9.00 -22.22 -2.90
CA PRO A 74 -7.76 -22.63 -2.26
C PRO A 74 -6.70 -21.59 -2.61
N LYS A 75 -5.96 -21.11 -1.60
CA LYS A 75 -4.89 -20.12 -1.80
C LYS A 75 -3.97 -20.67 -2.90
N ARG A 76 -4.06 -20.10 -4.10
CA ARG A 76 -3.34 -20.64 -5.26
C ARG A 76 -1.86 -20.41 -5.03
N CYS A 77 -1.14 -21.52 -5.04
CA CYS A 77 0.30 -21.53 -5.13
C CYS A 77 0.75 -20.85 -6.43
N PRO A 78 1.68 -19.87 -6.36
CA PRO A 78 2.39 -19.40 -7.54
C PRO A 78 3.07 -20.56 -8.30
N GLY A 79 3.60 -21.55 -7.57
CA GLY A 79 4.22 -22.73 -8.16
C GLY A 79 5.60 -22.40 -8.73
N ILE A 80 5.73 -22.36 -10.05
CA ILE A 80 6.99 -22.01 -10.71
C ILE A 80 7.20 -20.49 -10.59
N CYS A 81 8.31 -20.09 -9.98
CA CYS A 81 8.65 -18.67 -9.86
C CYS A 81 9.57 -18.19 -10.98
N PRO A 82 9.45 -16.93 -11.43
CA PRO A 82 10.43 -16.31 -12.31
C PRO A 82 11.84 -16.38 -11.71
N ALA A 83 12.85 -16.62 -12.55
CA ALA A 83 14.26 -16.60 -12.17
C ALA A 83 14.82 -15.16 -12.04
N VAL A 84 14.00 -14.22 -11.55
CA VAL A 84 14.40 -12.84 -11.28
C VAL A 84 14.94 -12.76 -9.86
N TYR A 85 16.18 -12.27 -9.70
CA TYR A 85 16.80 -12.11 -8.40
C TYR A 85 16.48 -10.73 -7.80
N ALA A 86 15.52 -10.69 -6.88
CA ALA A 86 15.05 -9.51 -6.17
C ALA A 86 14.75 -9.90 -4.71
N PRO A 87 15.79 -10.07 -3.87
CA PRO A 87 15.67 -10.81 -2.62
C PRO A 87 14.73 -10.12 -1.63
N VAL A 88 14.04 -10.93 -0.82
CA VAL A 88 13.21 -10.46 0.29
C VAL A 88 13.52 -11.24 1.57
N CYS A 89 13.44 -10.58 2.71
CA CYS A 89 13.62 -11.22 4.01
C CYS A 89 12.27 -11.61 4.58
N GLY A 90 12.11 -12.88 4.94
CA GLY A 90 10.91 -13.36 5.65
C GLY A 90 10.93 -13.05 7.14
N THR A 91 9.76 -13.00 7.77
CA THR A 91 9.61 -12.90 9.24
C THR A 91 10.25 -14.07 9.98
N ASN A 92 10.47 -15.20 9.29
CA ASN A 92 11.19 -16.37 9.80
C ASN A 92 12.73 -16.26 9.67
N GLY A 93 13.27 -15.11 9.26
CA GLY A 93 14.71 -14.90 9.10
C GLY A 93 15.32 -15.60 7.87
N LYS A 94 14.51 -16.22 7.01
CA LYS A 94 14.96 -16.83 5.74
C LYS A 94 14.96 -15.79 4.62
N THR A 95 16.07 -15.74 3.87
CA THR A 95 16.16 -14.98 2.61
C THR A 95 15.48 -15.76 1.49
N TYR A 96 14.59 -15.12 0.76
CA TYR A 96 13.98 -15.66 -0.46
C TYR A 96 14.54 -14.93 -1.67
N SER A 97 14.76 -15.65 -2.78
CA SER A 97 15.34 -15.07 -4.01
C SER A 97 14.45 -14.00 -4.64
N ASN A 98 13.14 -14.12 -4.44
CA ASN A 98 12.14 -13.12 -4.79
C ASN A 98 10.84 -13.36 -3.99
N LEU A 99 9.90 -12.42 -4.11
CA LEU A 99 8.62 -12.47 -3.40
C LEU A 99 7.80 -13.72 -3.74
N CYS A 100 7.83 -14.20 -4.98
CA CYS A 100 7.12 -15.42 -5.39
C CYS A 100 7.58 -16.64 -4.58
N GLN A 101 8.88 -16.79 -4.33
CA GLN A 101 9.39 -17.90 -3.52
C GLN A 101 8.95 -17.81 -2.06
N LEU A 102 8.86 -16.60 -1.49
CA LEU A 102 8.30 -16.40 -0.14
C LEU A 102 6.83 -16.80 -0.10
N GLU A 103 6.06 -16.39 -1.10
CA GLU A 103 4.64 -16.73 -1.21
C GLU A 103 4.41 -18.22 -1.39
N ASN A 104 5.26 -18.93 -2.14
CA ASN A 104 5.24 -20.39 -2.21
C ASN A 104 5.46 -21.04 -0.85
N ASP A 105 6.45 -20.61 -0.08
CA ASP A 105 6.66 -21.16 1.27
C ASP A 105 5.43 -20.90 2.15
N ARG A 106 4.85 -19.70 2.04
CA ARG A 106 3.64 -19.31 2.79
C ARG A 106 2.40 -20.12 2.42
N THR A 107 2.18 -20.37 1.13
CA THR A 107 0.92 -20.89 0.60
C THR A 107 0.95 -22.37 0.26
N CYS A 108 2.11 -22.92 -0.08
CA CYS A 108 2.30 -24.31 -0.52
C CYS A 108 2.98 -25.16 0.53
N ASN A 109 4.00 -24.60 1.20
CA ASN A 109 4.79 -25.34 2.19
C ASN A 109 4.29 -25.11 3.62
N GLY A 110 3.18 -24.38 3.78
CA GLY A 110 2.53 -24.13 5.07
C GLY A 110 3.36 -23.29 6.04
N ALA A 111 4.39 -22.58 5.56
CA ALA A 111 5.24 -21.77 6.41
C ALA A 111 4.46 -20.54 6.90
N PHE A 112 4.49 -20.27 8.21
CA PHE A 112 3.96 -19.02 8.76
C PHE A 112 4.98 -17.89 8.57
N VAL A 113 5.08 -17.38 7.34
CA VAL A 113 6.05 -16.35 6.94
C VAL A 113 5.35 -15.21 6.19
N SER A 114 5.76 -13.98 6.49
CA SER A 114 5.43 -12.76 5.73
C SER A 114 6.71 -12.02 5.35
N LYS A 115 6.64 -11.08 4.40
CA LYS A 115 7.79 -10.22 4.08
C LYS A 115 8.08 -9.30 5.28
N LYS A 116 9.30 -9.38 5.82
CA LYS A 116 9.82 -8.48 6.87
C LYS A 116 10.35 -7.19 6.25
N HIS A 117 11.23 -7.29 5.26
CA HIS A 117 11.75 -6.17 4.48
C HIS A 117 12.26 -6.68 3.12
N ASP A 118 12.47 -5.76 2.17
CA ASP A 118 13.17 -6.06 0.92
C ASP A 118 14.68 -6.25 1.17
N GLY A 119 15.35 -7.04 0.35
CA GLY A 119 16.74 -7.45 0.55
C GLY A 119 16.90 -8.82 1.23
N ARG A 120 18.15 -9.26 1.41
CA ARG A 120 18.46 -10.52 2.11
C ARG A 120 18.18 -10.38 3.61
N CYS A 121 17.83 -11.49 4.27
CA CYS A 121 17.90 -11.56 5.73
C CYS A 121 19.34 -11.54 6.22
N GLY A 122 19.48 -11.08 7.46
CA GLY A 122 20.78 -10.86 8.08
C GLY A 122 21.28 -9.45 7.79
N CYS A 123 21.72 -8.81 8.85
CA CYS A 123 22.42 -7.54 8.78
C CYS A 123 23.93 -7.85 8.78
N ASN A 124 24.61 -7.62 7.66
CA ASN A 124 26.09 -7.67 7.64
C ASN A 124 26.64 -6.24 7.58
N PRO A 125 27.04 -5.65 8.72
CA PRO A 125 27.60 -4.30 8.75
C PRO A 125 28.94 -4.18 8.02
N ASN A 126 29.56 -5.31 7.66
CA ASN A 126 30.85 -5.43 6.96
C ASN A 126 30.68 -6.05 5.56
N VAL A 127 29.49 -5.95 4.97
CA VAL A 127 29.27 -6.39 3.59
C VAL A 127 30.15 -5.59 2.63
N ALA A 128 30.86 -6.27 1.73
CA ALA A 128 31.54 -5.62 0.62
C ALA A 128 30.47 -5.15 -0.38
N CYS A 129 30.44 -3.85 -0.63
CA CYS A 129 29.46 -3.24 -1.53
C CYS A 129 30.08 -2.94 -2.91
N PRO A 130 29.27 -2.93 -3.99
CA PRO A 130 29.72 -2.43 -5.27
C PRO A 130 30.10 -0.95 -5.19
N GLU A 131 31.18 -0.57 -5.87
CA GLU A 131 31.65 0.83 -6.00
C GLU A 131 30.84 1.59 -7.07
N ILE A 132 29.52 1.51 -6.98
CA ILE A 132 28.58 2.22 -7.87
C ILE A 132 28.05 3.43 -7.10
N TYR A 133 28.17 4.62 -7.70
CA TYR A 133 27.65 5.85 -7.10
C TYR A 133 26.17 6.07 -7.49
N ALA A 134 25.26 5.68 -6.60
CA ALA A 134 23.81 5.85 -6.69
C ALA A 134 23.28 6.32 -5.32
N PRO A 135 23.52 7.60 -4.96
CA PRO A 135 23.50 8.04 -3.58
C PRO A 135 22.14 7.96 -2.90
N VAL A 136 22.14 7.78 -1.58
CA VAL A 136 20.96 7.70 -0.72
C VAL A 136 21.12 8.63 0.48
N CYS A 137 20.08 9.41 0.80
CA CYS A 137 20.07 10.25 1.98
C CYS A 137 19.43 9.53 3.17
N GLY A 138 20.20 9.37 4.26
CA GLY A 138 19.73 8.80 5.53
C GLY A 138 19.08 9.83 6.45
N SER A 139 18.27 9.35 7.39
CA SER A 139 17.62 10.17 8.43
C SER A 139 18.60 10.76 9.44
N ASP A 140 19.85 10.34 9.41
CA ASP A 140 20.99 10.91 10.14
C ASP A 140 21.64 12.08 9.40
N GLY A 141 21.11 12.48 8.23
CA GLY A 141 21.66 13.54 7.40
C GLY A 141 22.89 13.13 6.59
N LYS A 142 23.27 11.84 6.62
CA LYS A 142 24.42 11.32 5.88
C LYS A 142 24.01 10.84 4.48
N THR A 143 24.85 11.15 3.50
CA THR A 143 24.76 10.54 2.17
C THR A 143 25.55 9.24 2.14
N TYR A 144 24.93 8.18 1.65
CA TYR A 144 25.53 6.87 1.41
C TYR A 144 25.70 6.68 -0.09
N ASP A 145 26.84 6.12 -0.53
CA ASP A 145 27.17 6.05 -1.95
C ASP A 145 26.18 5.20 -2.75
N ASN A 146 25.57 4.20 -2.12
CA ASN A 146 24.46 3.43 -2.68
C ASN A 146 23.64 2.73 -1.58
N ASP A 147 22.55 2.07 -2.00
CA ASP A 147 21.67 1.32 -1.10
C ASP A 147 22.41 0.23 -0.31
N CYS A 148 23.48 -0.39 -0.84
CA CYS A 148 24.24 -1.40 -0.10
C CYS A 148 24.93 -0.78 1.13
N TYR A 149 25.63 0.35 0.95
CA TYR A 149 26.27 1.06 2.07
C TYR A 149 25.23 1.61 3.06
N PHE A 150 24.08 2.08 2.58
CA PHE A 150 22.97 2.49 3.44
C PHE A 150 22.46 1.33 4.30
N GLN A 151 22.16 0.17 3.70
CA GLN A 151 21.70 -1.01 4.43
C GLN A 151 22.75 -1.52 5.42
N ALA A 152 24.04 -1.50 5.06
CA ALA A 152 25.13 -1.82 5.97
C ALA A 152 25.19 -0.87 7.18
N ALA A 153 24.77 0.39 7.03
CA ALA A 153 24.65 1.33 8.14
C ALA A 153 23.39 1.09 8.98
N VAL A 154 22.26 0.74 8.36
CA VAL A 154 21.04 0.30 9.08
C VAL A 154 21.35 -0.92 9.97
N CYS A 155 22.27 -1.79 9.53
CA CYS A 155 22.75 -2.91 10.36
C CYS A 155 23.36 -2.45 11.69
N LYS A 156 24.04 -1.29 11.70
CA LYS A 156 24.67 -0.70 12.88
C LYS A 156 23.70 0.19 13.67
N ASN A 157 22.75 0.80 12.99
CA ASN A 157 21.72 1.67 13.56
C ASN A 157 20.34 1.32 12.98
N PRO A 158 19.57 0.43 13.63
CA PRO A 158 18.25 -0.02 13.13
C PRO A 158 17.20 1.09 12.98
N ASP A 159 17.37 2.23 13.65
CA ASP A 159 16.46 3.37 13.56
C ASP A 159 16.73 4.27 12.34
N LEU A 160 17.86 4.06 11.65
CA LEU A 160 18.20 4.78 10.43
C LEU A 160 17.18 4.47 9.33
N LYS A 161 16.56 5.52 8.78
CA LYS A 161 15.57 5.43 7.70
C LYS A 161 16.10 6.12 6.46
N LYS A 162 15.69 5.61 5.29
CA LYS A 162 15.93 6.27 4.02
C LYS A 162 14.99 7.47 3.92
N VAL A 163 15.55 8.67 3.77
CA VAL A 163 14.76 9.91 3.59
C VAL A 163 14.38 10.07 2.13
N ARG A 164 15.35 9.94 1.23
CA ARG A 164 15.16 10.00 -0.23
C ARG A 164 16.33 9.38 -0.97
N ASP A 165 16.12 9.11 -2.25
CA ASP A 165 17.20 8.89 -3.22
C ASP A 165 17.95 10.21 -3.50
N GLY A 166 19.24 10.10 -3.79
CA GLY A 166 20.13 11.24 -3.98
C GLY A 166 20.88 11.67 -2.71
N ASN A 167 21.74 12.67 -2.85
CA ASN A 167 22.49 13.25 -1.74
C ASN A 167 21.58 13.95 -0.73
N CYS A 168 22.04 14.02 0.52
CA CYS A 168 21.40 14.86 1.54
C CYS A 168 21.61 16.34 1.25
N ASP A 169 22.74 16.71 0.63
CA ASP A 169 22.89 18.03 0.03
C ASP A 169 22.07 18.11 -1.26
N CYS A 170 21.16 19.08 -1.31
CA CYS A 170 20.31 19.33 -2.48
C CYS A 170 20.97 20.21 -3.53
N THR A 171 22.22 20.64 -3.32
CA THR A 171 22.95 21.38 -4.34
C THR A 171 23.41 20.46 -5.47
N PRO A 172 23.23 20.86 -6.73
CA PRO A 172 23.76 20.09 -7.85
C PRO A 172 25.28 20.27 -7.91
N LEU A 173 26.01 19.17 -8.16
CA LEU A 173 27.47 19.13 -8.24
C LEU A 173 28.03 20.18 -9.22
N ILE A 174 27.35 20.33 -10.35
CA ILE A 174 27.55 21.40 -11.30
C ILE A 174 26.32 22.29 -11.13
N GLY A 175 26.51 23.50 -10.60
CA GLY A 175 25.42 24.44 -10.30
C GLY A 175 24.39 24.57 -11.42
N CYS A 176 23.17 24.99 -11.10
CA CYS A 176 22.12 25.08 -12.11
C CYS A 176 22.47 26.09 -13.23
N PRO A 177 22.18 25.75 -14.50
CA PRO A 177 22.35 26.69 -15.59
C PRO A 177 21.41 27.89 -15.40
N LYS A 178 21.82 29.09 -15.80
CA LYS A 178 21.05 30.33 -15.62
C LYS A 178 20.04 30.62 -16.74
N ASN A 179 19.79 29.66 -17.64
CA ASN A 179 18.82 29.82 -18.71
C ASN A 179 17.40 29.93 -18.15
N TYR A 180 16.61 30.82 -18.74
CA TYR A 180 15.25 31.07 -18.29
C TYR A 180 14.24 30.22 -19.07
N ARG A 181 13.74 29.15 -18.43
CA ARG A 181 12.70 28.22 -18.93
C ARG A 181 11.77 27.87 -17.76
N PRO A 182 10.83 28.77 -17.41
CA PRO A 182 10.20 28.75 -16.09
C PRO A 182 9.36 27.52 -15.82
N VAL A 183 9.29 27.14 -14.54
CA VAL A 183 8.48 26.02 -14.04
C VAL A 183 7.65 26.51 -12.86
N CYS A 184 6.35 26.22 -12.85
CA CYS A 184 5.50 26.52 -11.71
C CYS A 184 5.48 25.33 -10.74
N GLY A 185 5.79 25.57 -9.48
CA GLY A 185 5.66 24.59 -8.40
C GLY A 185 4.29 24.62 -7.74
N SER A 186 3.93 23.53 -7.07
CA SER A 186 2.69 23.41 -6.27
C SER A 186 2.69 24.29 -5.02
N ASP A 187 3.81 24.95 -4.74
CA ASP A 187 3.99 26.00 -3.73
C ASP A 187 3.70 27.41 -4.28
N GLY A 188 3.28 27.52 -5.54
CA GLY A 188 3.04 28.81 -6.22
C GLY A 188 4.31 29.55 -6.61
N VAL A 189 5.49 28.93 -6.46
CA VAL A 189 6.77 29.55 -6.80
C VAL A 189 7.12 29.27 -8.27
N THR A 190 7.51 30.32 -8.99
CA THR A 190 8.12 30.18 -10.32
C THR A 190 9.61 29.93 -10.20
N TYR A 191 10.06 28.76 -10.63
CA TYR A 191 11.46 28.39 -10.70
C TYR A 191 12.05 28.79 -12.05
N ASN A 192 13.28 29.30 -12.08
CA ASN A 192 13.94 29.77 -13.31
C ASN A 192 14.02 28.70 -14.40
N ASN A 193 14.25 27.45 -13.99
CA ASN A 193 14.22 26.27 -14.84
C ASN A 193 14.06 24.99 -14.00
N ASP A 194 13.91 23.86 -14.69
CA ASP A 194 13.77 22.53 -14.06
C ASP A 194 14.89 22.19 -13.07
N CYS A 195 16.12 22.69 -13.28
CA CYS A 195 17.19 22.44 -12.33
C CYS A 195 16.90 23.10 -10.98
N PHE A 196 16.53 24.38 -10.97
CA PHE A 196 16.18 25.08 -9.73
C PHE A 196 14.92 24.47 -9.07
N PHE A 197 13.94 24.04 -9.87
CA PHE A 197 12.78 23.31 -9.36
C PHE A 197 13.21 22.01 -8.66
N LYS A 198 14.06 21.19 -9.29
CA LYS A 198 14.55 19.92 -8.70
C LYS A 198 15.36 20.13 -7.43
N VAL A 199 16.13 21.22 -7.33
CA VAL A 199 16.83 21.59 -6.09
C VAL A 199 15.84 21.87 -4.96
N ALA A 200 14.74 22.56 -5.24
CA ALA A 200 13.70 22.81 -4.25
C ALA A 200 12.89 21.55 -3.93
N GLN A 201 12.56 20.73 -4.93
CA GLN A 201 11.88 19.45 -4.77
C GLN A 201 12.72 18.45 -3.97
N CYS A 202 14.04 18.50 -4.11
CA CYS A 202 14.94 17.74 -3.24
C CYS A 202 14.70 18.11 -1.77
N LYS A 203 14.62 19.40 -1.44
CA LYS A 203 14.37 19.87 -0.06
C LYS A 203 12.94 19.59 0.42
N ASN A 204 11.98 19.67 -0.49
CA ASN A 204 10.57 19.38 -0.24
C ASN A 204 10.07 18.32 -1.23
N PRO A 205 10.17 17.02 -0.91
CA PRO A 205 9.72 15.94 -1.80
C PRO A 205 8.23 15.99 -2.16
N ALA A 206 7.41 16.72 -1.40
CA ALA A 206 5.99 16.93 -1.70
C ALA A 206 5.75 18.03 -2.75
N LEU A 207 6.79 18.77 -3.17
CA LEU A 207 6.70 19.76 -4.22
C LEU A 207 6.45 19.08 -5.58
N VAL A 208 5.38 19.47 -6.25
CA VAL A 208 4.99 18.95 -7.57
C VAL A 208 5.10 20.05 -8.61
N LYS A 209 5.50 19.68 -9.83
CA LYS A 209 5.50 20.58 -10.98
C LYS A 209 4.06 20.75 -11.47
N VAL A 210 3.55 21.97 -11.36
CA VAL A 210 2.19 22.34 -11.80
C VAL A 210 2.17 22.62 -13.30
N SER A 211 3.15 23.37 -13.82
CA SER A 211 3.24 23.68 -15.25
C SER A 211 4.68 23.94 -15.71
N ASP A 212 4.90 23.84 -17.03
CA ASP A 212 6.12 24.23 -17.75
C ASP A 212 6.18 25.73 -18.08
N THR A 213 5.48 26.54 -17.30
CA THR A 213 5.40 27.99 -17.46
C THR A 213 5.67 28.67 -16.12
N ARG A 214 5.68 30.01 -16.10
CA ARG A 214 5.56 30.74 -14.83
C ARG A 214 4.23 30.37 -14.18
N CYS A 215 4.17 30.46 -12.86
CA CYS A 215 2.89 30.43 -12.17
C CYS A 215 2.03 31.59 -12.69
N GLU A 216 0.78 31.29 -13.03
CA GLU A 216 -0.19 32.32 -13.40
C GLU A 216 -0.57 33.05 -12.12
N CYS A 217 -0.19 34.31 -12.04
CA CYS A 217 -0.67 35.18 -10.98
C CYS A 217 -2.08 35.67 -11.33
N ASN A 218 -2.84 36.10 -10.33
CA ASN A 218 -4.23 36.54 -10.45
C ASN A 218 -5.22 35.39 -10.64
N HIS A 219 -5.08 34.35 -9.82
CA HIS A 219 -6.15 33.38 -9.64
C HIS A 219 -7.43 34.08 -9.16
N VAL A 220 -8.58 33.65 -9.71
CA VAL A 220 -9.89 34.07 -9.21
C VAL A 220 -10.03 33.53 -7.79
N CYS A 221 -10.12 34.43 -6.81
CA CYS A 221 -10.27 34.07 -5.41
C CYS A 221 -11.74 34.10 -5.00
N THR A 222 -12.12 33.21 -4.09
CA THR A 222 -13.40 33.28 -3.36
C THR A 222 -13.40 34.49 -2.42
N GLU A 223 -14.58 35.05 -2.13
CA GLU A 223 -14.74 36.22 -1.23
C GLU A 223 -14.77 35.85 0.26
N GLU A 224 -14.35 34.63 0.62
CA GLU A 224 -14.30 34.19 2.02
C GLU A 224 -13.30 35.00 2.84
N TYR A 225 -13.69 35.37 4.06
CA TYR A 225 -12.87 36.17 4.96
C TYR A 225 -12.24 35.29 6.05
N TYR A 226 -11.09 34.72 5.71
CA TYR A 226 -10.21 33.98 6.62
C TYR A 226 -8.83 34.65 6.60
N PRO A 227 -8.65 35.79 7.31
CA PRO A 227 -7.53 36.67 7.07
C PRO A 227 -6.20 36.03 7.44
N VAL A 228 -5.15 36.40 6.71
CA VAL A 228 -3.77 35.99 6.96
C VAL A 228 -2.83 37.19 6.88
N CYS A 229 -1.77 37.19 7.70
CA CYS A 229 -0.76 38.24 7.68
C CYS A 229 0.41 37.84 6.77
N GLY A 230 0.75 38.71 5.82
CA GLY A 230 1.93 38.55 4.96
C GLY A 230 3.21 39.12 5.59
N SER A 231 4.37 38.66 5.10
CA SER A 231 5.70 39.16 5.50
C SER A 231 5.93 40.64 5.20
N ASN A 232 5.16 41.22 4.28
CA ASN A 232 5.12 42.65 3.99
C ASN A 232 4.26 43.46 4.99
N GLY A 233 3.70 42.83 6.03
CA GLY A 233 2.86 43.48 7.02
C GLY A 233 1.45 43.82 6.51
N VAL A 234 1.06 43.32 5.34
CA VAL A 234 -0.29 43.47 4.78
C VAL A 234 -1.16 42.30 5.22
N THR A 235 -2.39 42.62 5.64
CA THR A 235 -3.43 41.62 5.90
C THR A 235 -4.13 41.28 4.60
N TYR A 236 -4.18 40.01 4.24
CA TYR A 236 -4.93 39.51 3.09
C TYR A 236 -6.22 38.86 3.58
N SER A 237 -7.34 39.09 2.89
CA SER A 237 -8.66 38.57 3.30
C SER A 237 -8.72 37.04 3.32
N ASN A 238 -7.90 36.38 2.51
CA ASN A 238 -7.70 34.94 2.52
C ASN A 238 -6.34 34.56 1.94
N ILE A 239 -6.00 33.28 2.05
CA ILE A 239 -4.75 32.72 1.56
C ILE A 239 -4.59 32.83 0.03
N CYS A 240 -5.69 32.81 -0.73
CA CYS A 240 -5.64 32.98 -2.18
C CYS A 240 -5.12 34.37 -2.57
N LEU A 241 -5.63 35.44 -1.93
CA LEU A 241 -5.14 36.79 -2.18
C LEU A 241 -3.68 36.98 -1.76
N LEU A 242 -3.23 36.33 -0.67
CA LEU A 242 -1.82 36.30 -0.30
C LEU A 242 -0.98 35.60 -1.37
N ASN A 243 -1.44 34.46 -1.88
CA ASN A 243 -0.73 33.69 -2.90
C ASN A 243 -0.63 34.46 -4.23
N ASN A 244 -1.66 35.20 -4.62
CA ASN A 244 -1.59 36.10 -5.78
C ASN A 244 -0.52 37.17 -5.61
N ALA A 245 -0.43 37.80 -4.43
CA ALA A 245 0.61 38.77 -4.13
C ALA A 245 2.01 38.14 -4.09
N ALA A 246 2.16 36.97 -3.46
CA ALA A 246 3.41 36.20 -3.42
C ALA A 246 3.88 35.73 -4.80
N CYS A 247 2.94 35.46 -5.71
CA CYS A 247 3.25 35.14 -7.11
C CYS A 247 3.85 36.34 -7.86
N LEU A 248 3.36 37.56 -7.57
CA LEU A 248 3.87 38.80 -8.15
C LEU A 248 5.19 39.27 -7.51
N ASP A 249 5.33 39.05 -6.20
CA ASP A 249 6.51 39.39 -5.40
C ASP A 249 6.88 38.23 -4.48
N SER A 250 7.92 37.50 -4.86
CA SER A 250 8.39 36.31 -4.13
C SER A 250 8.97 36.59 -2.74
N SER A 251 9.09 37.85 -2.31
CA SER A 251 9.45 38.20 -0.94
C SER A 251 8.27 38.09 0.05
N ILE A 252 7.05 37.95 -0.47
CA ILE A 252 5.82 37.86 0.31
C ILE A 252 5.53 36.39 0.65
N TYR A 253 5.41 36.07 1.94
CA TYR A 253 5.00 34.75 2.45
C TYR A 253 4.09 34.91 3.67
N LYS A 254 3.33 33.86 4.03
CA LYS A 254 2.45 33.89 5.21
C LYS A 254 3.26 33.92 6.51
N VAL A 255 3.06 34.96 7.33
CA VAL A 255 3.66 35.11 8.66
C VAL A 255 2.77 34.49 9.74
N SER A 256 1.47 34.75 9.69
CA SER A 256 0.52 34.22 10.67
C SER A 256 -0.88 34.11 10.09
N ASP A 257 -1.70 33.28 10.71
CA ASP A 257 -3.16 33.36 10.54
C ASP A 257 -3.71 34.58 11.30
N GLY A 258 -4.80 35.15 10.81
CA GLY A 258 -5.37 36.39 11.32
C GLY A 258 -4.77 37.65 10.69
N ILE A 259 -5.28 38.80 11.14
CA ILE A 259 -4.82 40.12 10.68
C ILE A 259 -3.41 40.42 11.20
N CYS A 260 -2.64 41.23 10.47
CA CYS A 260 -1.33 41.68 10.94
C CYS A 260 -1.46 42.52 12.22
N GLY A 261 -0.61 42.25 13.21
CA GLY A 261 -0.53 43.06 14.42
C GLY A 261 -0.09 44.49 14.12
N ARG A 262 -0.67 45.48 14.79
CA ARG A 262 -0.15 46.85 14.73
C ARG A 262 1.27 46.84 15.30
N LYS A 263 2.26 47.30 14.51
CA LYS A 263 3.53 47.75 15.08
C LYS A 263 3.19 48.91 16.03
N THR A 264 3.18 48.65 17.33
CA THR A 264 3.20 49.72 18.33
C THR A 264 4.53 50.45 18.13
N VAL A 265 4.50 51.58 17.43
CA VAL A 265 5.61 52.53 17.46
C VAL A 265 5.74 52.95 18.93
N PRO A 266 6.88 52.69 19.60
CA PRO A 266 7.09 53.22 20.93
C PRO A 266 7.06 54.74 20.80
N ILE A 267 6.06 55.39 21.40
CA ILE A 267 6.08 56.84 21.59
C ILE A 267 7.28 57.10 22.48
N LYS A 268 8.38 57.63 21.90
CA LYS A 268 9.42 58.27 22.69
C LYS A 268 8.73 59.39 23.46
N LYS A 269 8.54 59.20 24.78
CA LYS A 269 8.21 60.29 25.68
C LYS A 269 9.43 61.22 25.69
N GLY A 270 9.34 62.30 24.92
CA GLY A 270 10.16 63.47 25.16
C GLY A 270 9.54 64.23 26.33
N TYR A 271 10.30 64.36 27.41
CA TYR A 271 10.53 65.56 28.23
C TYR A 271 11.76 65.30 29.07
#